data_AF-A0A397IMH9-F1
#
_entry.id   AF-A0A397IMH9-F1
#
_cell.length_a   1.000
_cell.length_b   1.000
_cell.length_c   1.000
_cell.angle_alpha   90.00
_cell.angle_beta   90.00
_cell.angle_gamma   90.00
#
_symmetry.space_group_name_H-M   'P 1'
#
loop_
_entity.id
_entity.type
_entity.pdbx_description
1 polymer ?
#
loop_
_entity_poly.entity_id
_entity_poly.type
_entity_poly.pdbx_seq_one_letter_code
_entity_poly.pdbx_strand_id
1 'polypeptide(L)'
;MIVKAEPRLEGFFNKLMKALIPNRRSEHNKIKAQKTIVSLCYIMAGLRNKFANDLKLEIGLYLSASDTTRIAIDTMNSIGLSACYTTVNNFKRKLANEHPLKIREFFREQNNYLYIYNLDDYHNIHEKRRPDNVTLSTAKHMATCICKQVSAYINNFDQIELLTVHCYDDAIAERKEERSMKKVRLIGL
;
A
#
# COMPACT_ATOMS: atom_id res chain seq x y z
N MET A 1 -30.06 -21.60 22.46
CA MET A 1 -28.94 -20.63 22.53
C MET A 1 -29.16 -19.42 21.62
N ILE A 2 -29.52 -19.55 20.34
CA ILE A 2 -29.86 -18.37 19.49
C ILE A 2 -31.24 -17.78 19.83
N VAL A 3 -32.26 -18.62 20.04
CA VAL A 3 -33.65 -18.18 20.33
C VAL A 3 -33.75 -17.45 21.67
N LYS A 4 -32.82 -17.71 22.61
CA LYS A 4 -32.75 -16.98 23.89
C LYS A 4 -32.25 -15.54 23.70
N ALA A 5 -31.36 -15.31 22.74
CA ALA A 5 -30.83 -13.98 22.45
C ALA A 5 -31.74 -13.18 21.51
N GLU A 6 -32.40 -13.86 20.56
CA GLU A 6 -33.37 -13.26 19.65
C GLU A 6 -34.57 -14.21 19.48
N PRO A 7 -35.66 -14.00 20.25
CA PRO A 7 -36.86 -14.84 20.18
C PRO A 7 -37.50 -14.89 18.79
N ARG A 8 -37.36 -13.83 17.98
CA ARG A 8 -37.91 -13.78 16.61
C ARG A 8 -37.31 -14.83 15.67
N LEU A 9 -36.16 -15.39 16.02
CA LEU A 9 -35.50 -16.45 15.25
C LEU A 9 -36.03 -17.85 15.55
N GLU A 10 -37.06 -17.98 16.39
CA GLU A 10 -37.71 -19.26 16.63
C GLU A 10 -38.24 -19.89 15.33
N GLY A 11 -37.90 -21.15 15.10
CA GLY A 11 -38.26 -21.87 13.88
C GLY A 11 -37.57 -21.40 12.60
N PHE A 12 -36.60 -20.46 12.66
CA PHE A 12 -35.89 -19.94 11.48
C PHE A 12 -35.26 -21.06 10.64
N PHE A 13 -34.50 -21.96 11.27
CA PHE A 13 -33.89 -23.09 10.55
C PHE A 13 -34.94 -24.02 9.93
N ASN A 14 -36.09 -24.24 10.59
CA ASN A 14 -37.16 -25.07 10.03
C ASN A 14 -37.77 -24.43 8.77
N LYS A 15 -37.98 -23.11 8.79
CA LYS A 15 -38.44 -22.34 7.61
C LYS A 15 -37.40 -22.40 6.49
N LEU A 16 -36.12 -22.23 6.82
CA LEU A 16 -35.00 -22.30 5.88
C LEU A 16 -34.91 -23.68 5.21
N MET A 17 -34.98 -24.76 6.01
CA MET A 17 -34.96 -26.13 5.50
C MET A 17 -36.17 -26.42 4.60
N LYS A 18 -37.37 -25.99 4.99
CA LYS A 18 -38.58 -26.14 4.16
C LYS A 18 -38.50 -25.38 2.84
N ALA A 19 -37.89 -24.19 2.84
CA ALA A 19 -37.75 -23.37 1.64
C ALA A 19 -36.74 -23.97 0.64
N LEU A 20 -35.64 -24.54 1.14
CA LEU A 20 -34.52 -24.99 0.31
C LEU A 20 -34.56 -26.50 -0.04
N ILE A 21 -35.36 -27.30 0.68
CA ILE A 21 -35.47 -28.75 0.45
C ILE A 21 -36.85 -29.09 -0.13
N PRO A 22 -36.95 -29.50 -1.40
CA PRO A 22 -38.21 -29.91 -2.00
C PRO A 22 -38.80 -31.16 -1.34
N ASN A 23 -40.12 -31.15 -1.10
CA ASN A 23 -40.85 -32.26 -0.46
C ASN A 23 -40.72 -33.59 -1.22
N ARG A 24 -40.54 -33.54 -2.55
CA ARG A 24 -40.40 -34.70 -3.45
C ARG A 24 -39.09 -35.47 -3.35
N ARG A 25 -38.12 -35.02 -2.54
CA ARG A 25 -36.82 -35.71 -2.38
C ARG A 25 -36.97 -36.96 -1.50
N SER A 26 -36.15 -37.98 -1.77
CA SER A 26 -36.03 -39.13 -0.86
C SER A 26 -35.43 -38.71 0.49
N GLU A 27 -35.71 -39.47 1.54
CA GLU A 27 -35.26 -39.16 2.91
C GLU A 27 -33.73 -39.05 3.01
N HIS A 28 -33.00 -39.96 2.34
CA HIS A 28 -31.54 -39.88 2.26
C HIS A 28 -31.06 -38.54 1.66
N ASN A 29 -31.69 -38.08 0.58
CA ASN A 29 -31.35 -36.83 -0.08
C ASN A 29 -31.80 -35.59 0.70
N LYS A 30 -32.88 -35.69 1.49
CA LYS A 30 -33.30 -34.64 2.42
C LYS A 30 -32.26 -34.44 3.53
N ILE A 31 -31.79 -35.52 4.16
CA ILE A 31 -30.74 -35.47 5.21
C ILE A 31 -29.45 -34.87 4.63
N LYS A 32 -29.04 -35.29 3.42
CA LYS A 32 -27.87 -34.71 2.75
C LYS A 32 -28.03 -33.21 2.50
N ALA A 33 -29.18 -32.78 2.01
CA ALA A 33 -29.47 -31.37 1.77
C ALA A 33 -29.48 -30.53 3.06
N GLN A 34 -30.01 -31.07 4.16
CA GLN A 34 -29.95 -30.41 5.47
C GLN A 34 -28.51 -30.15 5.91
N LYS A 35 -27.61 -31.14 5.77
CA LYS A 35 -26.18 -30.96 6.08
C LYS A 35 -25.56 -29.85 5.24
N THR A 36 -25.85 -29.81 3.93
CA THR A 36 -25.36 -28.75 3.04
C THR A 36 -25.85 -27.36 3.46
N ILE A 37 -27.11 -27.22 3.86
CA ILE A 37 -27.68 -25.95 4.33
C ILE A 37 -26.98 -25.47 5.60
N VAL A 38 -26.71 -26.37 6.55
CA VAL A 38 -25.93 -26.01 7.75
C VAL A 38 -24.52 -25.56 7.38
N SER A 39 -23.84 -26.25 6.46
CA SER A 39 -22.53 -25.85 5.95
C SER A 39 -22.58 -24.46 5.29
N LEU A 40 -23.60 -24.17 4.50
CA LEU A 40 -23.81 -22.83 3.90
C LEU A 40 -23.99 -21.75 4.97
N CYS A 41 -24.78 -22.00 6.01
CA CYS A 41 -24.93 -21.06 7.13
C CYS A 41 -23.60 -20.78 7.83
N TYR A 42 -22.76 -21.81 8.01
CA TYR A 42 -21.44 -21.65 8.58
C TYR A 42 -20.52 -20.82 7.67
N ILE A 43 -20.54 -21.06 6.36
CA ILE A 43 -19.79 -20.28 5.37
C ILE A 43 -20.24 -18.81 5.41
N MET A 44 -21.55 -18.53 5.41
CA MET A 44 -22.08 -17.17 5.46
C MET A 44 -21.66 -16.44 6.75
N ALA A 45 -21.72 -17.12 7.90
CA ALA A 45 -21.25 -16.56 9.17
C ALA A 45 -19.74 -16.31 9.15
N GLY A 46 -18.95 -17.25 8.62
CA GLY A 46 -17.51 -17.11 8.47
C GLY A 46 -17.13 -15.95 7.55
N LEU A 47 -17.81 -15.80 6.41
CA LEU A 47 -17.62 -14.67 5.49
C LEU A 47 -17.95 -13.34 6.18
N ARG A 48 -19.11 -13.26 6.86
CA ARG A 48 -19.48 -12.04 7.60
C ARG A 48 -18.45 -11.69 8.68
N ASN A 49 -17.97 -12.68 9.43
CA ASN A 49 -16.94 -12.48 10.45
C ASN A 49 -15.62 -12.01 9.84
N LYS A 50 -15.23 -12.58 8.69
CA LYS A 50 -14.06 -12.13 7.94
C LYS A 50 -14.21 -10.65 7.55
N PHE A 51 -15.30 -10.27 6.89
CA PHE A 51 -15.55 -8.88 6.51
C PHE A 51 -15.56 -7.93 7.73
N ALA A 52 -16.20 -8.32 8.83
CA ALA A 52 -16.24 -7.50 10.03
C ALA A 52 -14.85 -7.33 10.66
N ASN A 53 -14.02 -8.37 10.64
CA ASN A 53 -12.65 -8.31 11.18
C ASN A 53 -11.71 -7.52 10.27
N ASP A 54 -11.83 -7.71 8.95
CA ASP A 54 -11.06 -6.97 7.95
C ASP A 54 -11.37 -5.47 8.03
N LEU A 55 -12.65 -5.10 8.13
CA LEU A 55 -13.07 -3.70 8.32
C LEU A 55 -12.53 -3.09 9.61
N LYS A 56 -12.59 -3.82 10.74
CA LYS A 56 -12.01 -3.36 12.00
C LYS A 56 -10.50 -3.11 11.90
N LEU A 57 -9.80 -3.95 11.16
CA LEU A 57 -8.37 -3.80 10.91
C LEU A 57 -8.09 -2.57 10.05
N GLU A 58 -8.85 -2.33 8.99
CA GLU A 58 -8.73 -1.12 8.15
C GLU A 58 -8.96 0.16 8.94
N ILE A 59 -10.02 0.20 9.77
CA ILE A 59 -10.28 1.33 10.67
C ILE A 59 -9.10 1.53 11.62
N GLY A 60 -8.58 0.45 12.22
CA GLY A 60 -7.42 0.54 13.12
C GLY A 60 -6.14 1.02 12.43
N LEU A 61 -5.91 0.60 11.18
CA LEU A 61 -4.79 1.08 10.35
C LEU A 61 -4.95 2.56 10.02
N TYR A 62 -6.15 2.99 9.64
CA TYR A 62 -6.46 4.40 9.36
C TYR A 62 -6.24 5.29 10.60
N LEU A 63 -6.72 4.86 11.76
CA LEU A 63 -6.48 5.56 13.02
C LEU A 63 -4.98 5.65 13.33
N SER A 64 -4.24 4.55 13.18
CA SER A 64 -2.78 4.55 13.37
C SER A 64 -2.05 5.44 12.37
N ALA A 65 -2.55 5.60 11.14
CA ALA A 65 -1.97 6.49 10.13
C ALA A 65 -2.32 7.96 10.39
N SER A 66 -3.40 8.21 11.13
CA SER A 66 -3.84 9.55 11.57
C SER A 66 -3.21 9.95 12.91
N ASP A 67 -2.07 9.36 13.27
CA ASP A 67 -1.34 9.57 14.53
C ASP A 67 -2.22 9.43 15.80
N THR A 68 -3.27 8.60 15.72
CA THR A 68 -4.14 8.34 16.87
C THR A 68 -3.36 7.61 17.96
N THR A 69 -3.49 8.06 19.21
CA THR A 69 -2.79 7.43 20.34
C THR A 69 -3.21 5.98 20.53
N ARG A 70 -2.31 5.15 21.07
CA ARG A 70 -2.60 3.76 21.42
C ARG A 70 -3.86 3.62 22.28
N ILE A 71 -4.02 4.50 23.26
CA ILE A 71 -5.17 4.49 24.18
C ILE A 71 -6.46 4.68 23.39
N ALA A 72 -6.52 5.67 22.49
CA ALA A 72 -7.71 5.94 21.69
C ALA A 72 -8.05 4.76 20.74
N ILE A 73 -7.04 4.12 20.12
CA ILE A 73 -7.26 2.92 19.30
C ILE A 73 -7.82 1.76 20.14
N ASP A 74 -7.26 1.54 21.33
CA ASP A 74 -7.74 0.48 22.23
C ASP A 74 -9.14 0.79 22.79
N THR A 75 -9.48 2.07 23.01
CA THR A 75 -10.85 2.52 23.31
C THR A 75 -11.82 2.20 22.16
N MET A 76 -11.46 2.54 20.92
CA MET A 76 -12.26 2.23 19.72
C MET A 76 -12.44 0.72 19.51
N ASN A 77 -11.44 -0.08 19.88
CA ASN A 77 -11.56 -1.53 19.89
C ASN A 77 -12.51 -2.03 20.98
N SER A 78 -12.48 -1.41 22.17
CA SER A 78 -13.32 -1.82 23.30
C SER A 78 -14.81 -1.60 23.03
N ILE A 79 -15.17 -0.58 22.24
CA ILE A 79 -16.54 -0.38 21.74
C ILE A 79 -16.87 -1.18 20.47
N GLY A 80 -15.90 -1.96 19.97
CA GLY A 80 -16.09 -2.90 18.86
C GLY A 80 -15.99 -2.30 17.46
N LEU A 81 -15.50 -1.07 17.29
CA LEU A 81 -15.39 -0.39 15.99
C LEU A 81 -14.05 -0.61 15.28
N SER A 82 -12.97 -0.77 16.04
CA SER A 82 -11.61 -0.94 15.52
C SER A 82 -10.99 -2.26 15.97
N ALA A 83 -9.89 -2.66 15.33
CA ALA A 83 -8.94 -3.61 15.91
C ALA A 83 -8.12 -2.93 17.02
N CYS A 84 -7.62 -3.73 17.97
CA CYS A 84 -6.73 -3.23 19.01
C CYS A 84 -5.37 -2.80 18.44
N TYR A 85 -4.68 -1.92 19.16
CA TYR A 85 -3.40 -1.37 18.74
C TYR A 85 -2.37 -2.48 18.44
N THR A 86 -2.32 -3.51 19.27
CA THR A 86 -1.40 -4.64 19.10
C THR A 86 -1.61 -5.36 17.76
N THR A 87 -2.85 -5.58 17.36
CA THR A 87 -3.19 -6.21 16.08
C THR A 87 -2.75 -5.35 14.91
N VAL A 88 -3.03 -4.04 14.96
CA VAL A 88 -2.61 -3.07 13.95
C VAL A 88 -1.07 -3.05 13.82
N ASN A 89 -0.36 -2.97 14.94
CA ASN A 89 1.10 -2.93 14.95
C ASN A 89 1.73 -4.23 14.43
N ASN A 90 1.16 -5.38 14.78
CA ASN A 90 1.59 -6.68 14.25
C ASN A 90 1.41 -6.75 12.73
N PHE A 91 0.29 -6.24 12.22
CA PHE A 91 0.03 -6.18 10.78
C PHE A 91 1.03 -5.26 10.07
N LYS A 92 1.28 -4.06 10.59
CA LYS A 92 2.30 -3.14 10.05
C LYS A 92 3.68 -3.78 9.99
N ARG A 93 4.09 -4.47 11.07
CA ARG A 93 5.37 -5.19 11.12
C ARG A 93 5.44 -6.31 10.09
N LYS A 94 4.36 -7.09 9.92
CA LYS A 94 4.28 -8.13 8.88
C LYS A 94 4.43 -7.51 7.48
N LEU A 95 3.74 -6.40 7.22
CA LEU A 95 3.84 -5.69 5.95
C LEU A 95 5.27 -5.21 5.69
N ALA A 96 5.92 -4.60 6.69
CA ALA A 96 7.30 -4.12 6.58
C ALA A 96 8.29 -5.27 6.31
N ASN A 97 8.12 -6.41 6.98
CA ASN A 97 8.99 -7.58 6.80
C ASN A 97 8.81 -8.22 5.41
N GLU A 98 7.59 -8.25 4.88
CA GLU A 98 7.29 -8.79 3.55
C GLU A 98 7.65 -7.83 2.40
N HIS A 99 7.74 -6.53 2.68
CA HIS A 99 7.90 -5.50 1.67
C HIS A 99 9.15 -5.68 0.78
N PRO A 100 10.37 -5.92 1.32
CA PRO A 100 11.56 -6.11 0.48
C PRO A 100 11.44 -7.30 -0.47
N LEU A 101 10.80 -8.39 -0.03
CA LEU A 101 10.60 -9.59 -0.86
C LEU A 101 9.64 -9.29 -2.03
N LYS A 102 8.50 -8.65 -1.74
CA LYS A 102 7.52 -8.26 -2.76
C LYS A 102 8.11 -7.28 -3.78
N ILE A 103 8.89 -6.30 -3.32
CA ILE A 103 9.57 -5.35 -4.20
C ILE A 103 10.59 -6.07 -5.09
N ARG A 104 11.36 -7.01 -4.54
CA ARG A 104 12.30 -7.81 -5.33
C ARG A 104 11.60 -8.68 -6.37
N GLU A 105 10.48 -9.30 -6.03
CA GLU A 105 9.67 -10.08 -6.97
C GLU A 105 9.11 -9.21 -8.09
N PHE A 106 8.54 -8.05 -7.73
CA PHE A 106 8.05 -7.07 -8.69
C PHE A 106 9.12 -6.64 -9.71
N PHE A 107 10.33 -6.32 -9.25
CA PHE A 107 11.43 -5.95 -10.16
C PHE A 107 11.90 -7.11 -11.04
N ARG A 108 11.86 -8.36 -10.54
CA ARG A 108 12.17 -9.54 -11.35
C ARG A 108 11.16 -9.74 -12.47
N GLU A 109 9.87 -9.53 -12.19
CA GLU A 109 8.81 -9.63 -13.20
C GLU A 109 8.87 -8.48 -14.22
N GLN A 110 9.22 -7.27 -13.77
CA GLN A 110 9.24 -6.05 -14.59
C GLN A 110 10.65 -5.66 -15.08
N ASN A 111 11.54 -6.65 -15.24
CA ASN A 111 12.97 -6.49 -15.51
C ASN A 111 13.33 -5.57 -16.69
N ASN A 112 12.43 -5.48 -17.68
CA ASN A 112 12.63 -4.71 -18.91
C ASN A 112 12.19 -3.24 -18.79
N TYR A 113 11.51 -2.85 -17.71
CA TYR A 113 10.81 -1.56 -17.58
C TYR A 113 11.26 -0.73 -16.37
N LEU A 114 12.44 -0.99 -15.79
CA LEU A 114 12.97 -0.17 -14.70
C LEU A 114 13.58 1.12 -15.24
N TYR A 115 12.94 2.25 -14.93
CA TYR A 115 13.45 3.59 -15.20
C TYR A 115 13.69 4.31 -13.87
N ILE A 116 14.89 4.87 -13.71
CA ILE A 116 15.23 5.73 -12.58
C ILE A 116 15.18 7.17 -13.07
N TYR A 117 14.39 8.00 -12.40
CA TYR A 117 14.29 9.43 -12.66
C TYR A 117 14.96 10.19 -11.51
N ASN A 118 16.04 10.90 -11.80
CA ASN A 118 16.58 11.90 -10.89
C ASN A 118 15.91 13.24 -11.21
N LEU A 119 15.16 13.76 -10.25
CA LEU A 119 14.54 15.08 -10.30
C LEU A 119 15.35 16.01 -9.41
N ASP A 120 15.80 17.11 -9.98
CA ASP A 120 16.55 18.14 -9.27
C ASP A 120 15.84 19.48 -9.51
N ASP A 121 15.33 20.09 -8.44
CA ASP A 121 14.56 21.33 -8.49
C ASP A 121 15.42 22.48 -7.95
N TYR A 122 16.03 23.21 -8.88
CA TYR A 122 16.85 24.37 -8.57
C TYR A 122 15.94 25.56 -8.32
N HIS A 123 15.96 26.00 -7.06
CA HIS A 123 15.33 27.24 -6.65
C HIS A 123 16.37 28.35 -6.49
N ASN A 124 15.91 29.60 -6.68
CA ASN A 124 16.68 30.78 -6.33
C ASN A 124 18.01 30.90 -7.09
N ILE A 125 18.02 30.54 -8.37
CA ILE A 125 19.17 30.74 -9.24
C ILE A 125 19.32 32.25 -9.46
N HIS A 126 20.34 32.83 -8.82
CA HIS A 126 20.70 34.24 -8.99
C HIS A 126 21.63 34.39 -10.18
N GLU A 127 21.30 35.30 -11.08
CA GLU A 127 22.21 35.67 -12.16
C GLU A 127 23.42 36.44 -11.59
N LYS A 128 24.65 36.09 -12.02
CA LYS A 128 25.84 36.88 -11.67
C LYS A 128 25.68 38.29 -12.26
N ARG A 129 25.52 39.30 -11.40
CA ARG A 129 25.45 40.71 -11.80
C ARG A 129 26.53 41.54 -11.11
N ARG A 130 27.06 42.52 -11.84
CA ARG A 130 27.77 43.66 -11.26
C ARG A 130 26.69 44.62 -10.74
N PRO A 131 26.73 45.11 -9.50
CA PRO A 131 25.73 46.04 -8.99
C PRO A 131 25.84 47.35 -9.77
N ASP A 132 24.91 47.59 -10.68
CA ASP A 132 24.86 48.80 -11.51
C ASP A 132 23.55 49.59 -11.33
N ASN A 133 22.45 48.95 -10.92
CA ASN A 133 21.14 49.58 -10.68
C ASN A 133 20.45 49.11 -9.38
N VAL A 134 19.50 49.92 -8.88
CA VAL A 134 18.77 49.73 -7.58
C VAL A 134 17.65 48.68 -7.62
N THR A 135 17.51 47.92 -8.70
CA THR A 135 16.42 46.94 -8.88
C THR A 135 16.82 45.55 -8.40
N LEU A 136 15.99 44.93 -7.55
CA LEU A 136 16.17 43.55 -7.10
C LEU A 136 15.94 42.56 -8.27
N SER A 137 16.77 41.53 -8.36
CA SER A 137 16.60 40.45 -9.35
C SER A 137 15.42 39.55 -8.97
N THR A 138 14.66 39.12 -9.97
CA THR A 138 13.62 38.09 -9.81
C THR A 138 14.27 36.71 -9.81
N ALA A 139 14.01 35.91 -8.78
CA ALA A 139 14.51 34.54 -8.70
C ALA A 139 13.97 33.70 -9.86
N LYS A 140 14.82 32.91 -10.50
CA LYS A 140 14.42 31.91 -11.50
C LYS A 140 14.30 30.54 -10.85
N HIS A 141 13.34 29.75 -11.34
CA HIS A 141 13.13 28.37 -10.97
C HIS A 141 13.42 27.48 -12.18
N MET A 142 14.15 26.39 -11.97
CA MET A 142 14.48 25.42 -13.01
C MET A 142 14.45 24.02 -12.40
N ALA A 143 13.67 23.12 -13.00
CA ALA A 143 13.72 21.71 -12.66
C ALA A 143 14.41 20.93 -13.77
N THR A 144 15.33 20.03 -13.41
CA THR A 144 15.99 19.09 -14.32
C THR A 144 15.50 17.67 -14.02
N CYS A 145 15.17 16.93 -15.07
CA CYS A 145 14.85 15.51 -14.97
C CYS A 145 15.84 14.69 -15.79
N ILE A 146 16.55 13.75 -15.15
CA ILE A 146 17.41 12.78 -15.83
C ILE A 146 16.78 11.41 -15.70
N CYS A 147 16.43 10.80 -16.83
CA CYS A 147 15.90 9.44 -16.89
C CYS A 147 16.98 8.46 -17.36
N LYS A 148 17.15 7.36 -16.62
CA LYS A 148 18.03 6.25 -16.99
C LYS A 148 17.26 4.94 -16.94
N GLN A 149 17.24 4.22 -18.06
CA GLN A 149 16.78 2.84 -18.09
C GLN A 149 17.85 1.94 -17.48
N VAL A 150 17.45 1.09 -16.54
CA VAL A 150 18.33 0.11 -15.90
C VAL A 150 18.04 -1.25 -16.51
N SER A 151 18.98 -1.80 -17.29
CA SER A 151 18.88 -3.19 -17.74
C SER A 151 19.24 -4.11 -16.58
N ALA A 152 18.30 -4.91 -16.13
CA ALA A 152 18.44 -5.65 -14.87
C ALA A 152 19.20 -6.98 -15.00
N TYR A 153 20.42 -6.90 -15.56
CA TYR A 153 21.52 -7.87 -15.35
C TYR A 153 22.37 -7.49 -14.13
N ILE A 154 21.78 -6.80 -13.18
CA ILE A 154 22.46 -6.27 -12.01
C ILE A 154 22.23 -7.27 -10.86
N ASN A 155 23.12 -8.26 -10.77
CA ASN A 155 23.11 -9.27 -9.70
C ASN A 155 23.40 -8.68 -8.31
N ASN A 156 23.94 -7.47 -8.25
CA ASN A 156 24.07 -6.67 -7.05
C ASN A 156 23.37 -5.35 -7.33
N PHE A 157 22.19 -5.10 -6.75
CA PHE A 157 21.69 -3.73 -6.59
C PHE A 157 22.80 -2.97 -5.85
N ASP A 158 23.75 -2.39 -6.60
CA ASP A 158 24.73 -1.49 -6.04
C ASP A 158 23.89 -0.40 -5.40
N GLN A 159 24.06 -0.31 -4.09
CA GLN A 159 23.26 0.51 -3.22
C GLN A 159 23.15 1.91 -3.83
N ILE A 160 22.00 2.53 -3.62
CA ILE A 160 21.64 3.91 -3.99
C ILE A 160 22.76 4.92 -3.64
N GLU A 161 23.74 4.55 -2.82
CA GLU A 161 24.98 5.27 -2.51
C GLU A 161 25.86 5.66 -3.72
N LEU A 162 25.74 5.00 -4.89
CA LEU A 162 26.41 5.45 -6.12
C LEU A 162 25.71 6.62 -6.83
N LEU A 163 24.50 6.99 -6.41
CA LEU A 163 23.88 8.27 -6.76
C LEU A 163 24.46 9.34 -5.83
N THR A 164 25.71 9.69 -6.05
CA THR A 164 26.36 10.80 -5.35
C THR A 164 25.55 12.06 -5.67
N VAL A 165 24.87 12.62 -4.66
CA VAL A 165 24.29 13.95 -4.73
C VAL A 165 25.46 14.91 -4.93
N HIS A 166 25.68 15.32 -6.17
CA HIS A 166 26.74 16.26 -6.49
C HIS A 166 26.37 17.62 -5.91
N CYS A 167 27.06 18.04 -4.85
CA CYS A 167 27.03 19.43 -4.40
C CYS A 167 27.76 20.28 -5.47
N TYR A 168 27.08 21.26 -6.04
CA TYR A 168 27.51 21.98 -7.25
C TYR A 168 28.23 23.31 -6.97
N ASP A 169 28.84 23.47 -5.80
CA ASP A 169 29.24 24.82 -5.42
C ASP A 169 30.44 25.38 -6.19
N ASP A 170 31.34 24.58 -6.79
CA ASP A 170 32.40 25.14 -7.66
C ASP A 170 32.95 24.19 -8.78
N ALA A 171 32.50 22.94 -8.87
CA ALA A 171 33.19 21.89 -9.62
C ALA A 171 32.67 21.63 -11.06
N ILE A 172 31.96 22.57 -11.69
CA ILE A 172 31.33 22.33 -13.01
C ILE A 172 32.36 22.16 -14.14
N ALA A 173 33.53 22.83 -14.06
CA ALA A 173 34.56 22.74 -15.08
C ALA A 173 35.50 21.53 -14.90
N GLU A 174 35.82 21.13 -13.67
CA GLU A 174 36.88 20.15 -13.39
C GLU A 174 36.54 18.70 -13.77
N ARG A 175 35.25 18.32 -13.84
CA ARG A 175 34.83 16.91 -14.04
C ARG A 175 33.96 16.69 -15.28
N LYS A 176 34.16 17.50 -16.32
CA LYS A 176 33.40 17.45 -17.58
C LYS A 176 33.49 16.09 -18.30
N GLU A 177 34.65 15.43 -18.26
CA GLU A 177 34.83 14.11 -18.87
C GLU A 177 34.11 13.00 -18.10
N GLU A 178 34.14 13.01 -16.75
CA GLU A 178 33.41 12.04 -15.92
C GLU A 178 31.89 12.16 -16.10
N ARG A 179 31.39 13.37 -16.42
CA ARG A 179 29.97 13.67 -16.69
C ARG A 179 29.54 13.41 -18.13
N SER A 180 30.47 13.08 -19.03
CA SER A 180 30.15 12.74 -20.42
C SER A 180 29.46 11.37 -20.50
N MET A 181 28.16 11.33 -20.22
CA MET A 181 27.35 10.13 -20.37
C MET A 181 27.06 9.87 -21.86
N LYS A 182 27.88 9.01 -22.49
CA LYS A 182 27.57 8.49 -23.84
C LYS A 182 26.18 7.83 -23.79
N LYS A 183 25.29 8.25 -24.70
CA LYS A 183 23.90 7.75 -24.91
C LYS A 183 22.77 8.33 -24.02
N VAL A 184 22.86 9.58 -23.56
CA VAL A 184 21.71 10.28 -22.96
C VAL A 184 20.96 11.08 -24.03
N ARG A 185 19.62 11.04 -24.02
CA ARG A 185 18.76 11.95 -24.81
C ARG A 185 18.15 12.99 -23.87
N LEU A 186 18.38 14.26 -24.16
CA LEU A 186 17.59 15.35 -23.59
C LEU A 186 16.20 15.31 -24.21
N ILE A 187 15.17 15.20 -23.37
CA ILE A 187 13.78 15.38 -23.77
C ILE A 187 13.36 16.72 -23.17
N GLY A 188 13.13 17.71 -24.04
CA GLY A 188 12.54 18.99 -23.61
C GLY A 188 11.07 18.80 -23.26
N LEU A 189 10.64 19.43 -22.17
CA LEU A 189 9.23 19.63 -21.83
C LEU A 189 8.76 20.96 -22.40
#